data_AF-A0A353D5A0-F1
#
_entry.id   AF-A0A353D5A0-F1
#
_cell.length_a   1.000
_cell.length_b   1.000
_cell.length_c   1.000
_cell.angle_alpha   90.00
_cell.angle_beta   90.00
_cell.angle_gamma   90.00
#
_symmetry.space_group_name_H-M   'P 1'
#
loop_
_entity.id
_entity.type
_entity.pdbx_description
1 polymer ?
#
loop_
_entity_poly.entity_id
_entity_poly.type
_entity_poly.pdbx_seq_one_letter_code
_entity_poly.pdbx_strand_id
1 'polypeptide(L)'
;MISSTSNSLNRYILDGTERCVACGLCLPWCPTYQLEHREFESPRGRLALLQALARSELRQTDSTSELLAHCLLCRSCEKHCPSSVPFGEIMDASRRQTLQTKPQTPGLSRKLAEFALRRPEWLRRLGYPASMLRMLLPGGIKNKPIANNTIPSLRYLPSVQAHSAWRTIYPATGDKRGQVSLFLGCVARTLDARTIDDAIRLLNLQGFDVLIPSQQACCGALSLHEGRYEVALELMRANRSAFGGEHIESVVHMSTGCGASLNEYTLHIGDDGGLSEKVSEICAFVDQQWINRPFATATDRHIMLHCPCSLRNGSMDPEAPVRLLAHAPGIRVTQLDSGYGCCGAAGTHMLSRPEAAVTLRSPLIDQIMAEKPDAVATTNPGCALHLSEGLRAAGLEIPVLHPVSVLIDQLLKSEE
;
A
#
# COMPACT_ATOMS: atom_id res chain seq x y z
N MET A 1 13.62 5.53 -19.36
CA MET A 1 13.26 4.11 -19.21
C MET A 1 14.43 3.36 -18.62
N ILE A 2 14.20 2.59 -17.56
CA ILE A 2 15.21 1.69 -17.00
C ILE A 2 15.47 0.57 -18.02
N SER A 3 16.67 0.59 -18.62
CA SER A 3 17.07 -0.32 -19.70
C SER A 3 17.11 -1.80 -19.27
N SER A 4 17.08 -2.73 -20.22
CA SER A 4 16.95 -4.18 -19.98
C SER A 4 18.27 -4.95 -19.91
N THR A 5 19.40 -4.34 -20.28
CA THR A 5 20.70 -5.04 -20.29
C THR A 5 21.47 -4.86 -18.98
N SER A 6 22.12 -5.92 -18.50
CA SER A 6 22.92 -5.90 -17.25
C SER A 6 23.93 -4.73 -17.19
N ASN A 7 24.65 -4.46 -18.29
CA ASN A 7 25.60 -3.36 -18.37
C ASN A 7 24.95 -1.97 -18.26
N SER A 8 23.75 -1.79 -18.82
CA SER A 8 23.01 -0.53 -18.70
C SER A 8 22.44 -0.33 -17.30
N LEU A 9 22.05 -1.43 -16.63
CA LEU A 9 21.52 -1.41 -15.27
C LEU A 9 22.62 -1.11 -14.24
N ASN A 10 23.80 -1.72 -14.39
CA ASN A 10 24.97 -1.40 -13.57
C ASN A 10 25.34 0.08 -13.68
N ARG A 11 25.37 0.64 -14.90
CA ARG A 11 25.63 2.06 -15.09
C ARG A 11 24.61 2.93 -14.38
N TYR A 12 23.32 2.61 -14.54
CA TYR A 12 22.24 3.34 -13.86
C TYR A 12 22.38 3.29 -12.33
N ILE A 13 22.72 2.12 -11.75
CA ILE A 13 22.98 1.98 -10.32
C ILE A 13 24.19 2.82 -9.89
N LEU A 14 25.28 2.82 -10.66
CA LEU A 14 26.47 3.62 -10.36
C LEU A 14 26.17 5.12 -10.40
N ASP A 15 25.56 5.60 -11.49
CA ASP A 15 25.20 7.02 -11.67
C ASP A 15 24.29 7.53 -10.53
N GLY A 16 23.44 6.65 -9.99
CA GLY A 16 22.58 6.96 -8.85
C GLY A 16 23.31 6.92 -7.50
N THR A 17 24.11 5.87 -7.25
CA THR A 17 24.83 5.67 -5.98
C THR A 17 25.94 6.70 -5.77
N GLU A 18 26.63 7.13 -6.84
CA GLU A 18 27.73 8.11 -6.79
C GLU A 18 27.28 9.53 -6.42
N ARG A 19 25.97 9.81 -6.45
CA ARG A 19 25.41 11.06 -5.92
C ARG A 19 25.48 11.12 -4.39
N CYS A 20 25.60 9.99 -3.71
CA CYS A 20 25.64 9.93 -2.26
C CYS A 20 26.98 10.42 -1.71
N VAL A 21 26.95 11.51 -0.93
CA VAL A 21 28.12 12.05 -0.22
C VAL A 21 28.35 11.43 1.17
N ALA A 22 27.64 10.34 1.49
CA ALA A 22 27.74 9.59 2.75
C ALA A 22 27.55 10.41 4.06
N CYS A 23 26.88 11.57 4.02
CA CYS A 23 26.73 12.49 5.15
C CYS A 23 25.96 11.94 6.36
N GLY A 24 25.15 10.89 6.20
CA GLY A 24 24.42 10.26 7.30
C GLY A 24 23.08 10.91 7.68
N LEU A 25 22.62 11.95 6.97
CA LEU A 25 21.31 12.58 7.25
C LEU A 25 20.12 11.62 7.10
N CYS A 26 20.27 10.54 6.35
CA CYS A 26 19.25 9.52 6.16
C CYS A 26 19.12 8.53 7.34
N LEU A 27 20.09 8.49 8.28
CA LEU A 27 20.15 7.49 9.34
C LEU A 27 18.98 7.58 10.34
N PRO A 28 18.61 8.76 10.88
CA PRO A 28 17.51 8.87 11.83
C PRO A 28 16.16 8.44 11.23
N TRP A 29 16.03 8.54 9.91
CA TRP A 29 14.78 8.33 9.17
C TRP A 29 14.64 6.93 8.57
N CYS A 30 15.63 6.05 8.73
CA CYS A 30 15.61 4.69 8.19
C CYS A 30 15.14 3.68 9.25
N PRO A 31 13.94 3.09 9.11
CA PRO A 31 13.40 2.22 10.17
C PRO A 31 14.26 0.99 10.45
N THR A 32 14.84 0.36 9.42
CA THR A 32 15.68 -0.83 9.61
C THR A 32 17.03 -0.50 10.25
N TYR A 33 17.57 0.69 10.00
CA TYR A 33 18.75 1.16 10.75
C TYR A 33 18.40 1.49 12.20
N GLN A 34 17.22 2.05 12.47
CA GLN A 34 16.77 2.31 13.85
C GLN A 34 16.52 1.02 14.64
N LEU A 35 16.16 -0.08 13.97
CA LEU A 35 16.05 -1.38 14.62
C LEU A 35 17.42 -2.00 14.92
N GLU A 36 18.31 -2.03 13.92
CA GLU A 36 19.51 -2.87 13.98
C GLU A 36 20.76 -2.09 14.42
N HIS A 37 20.77 -0.77 14.26
CA HIS A 37 21.91 0.13 14.48
C HIS A 37 23.20 -0.28 13.76
N ARG A 38 23.07 -1.05 12.68
CA ARG A 38 24.18 -1.55 11.87
C ARG A 38 24.29 -0.76 10.58
N GLU A 39 25.49 -0.26 10.25
CA GLU A 39 25.70 0.66 9.12
C GLU A 39 25.20 0.10 7.78
N PHE A 40 25.37 -1.19 7.53
CA PHE A 40 24.94 -1.83 6.29
C PHE A 40 23.40 -1.99 6.19
N GLU A 41 22.65 -1.78 7.29
CA GLU A 41 21.18 -1.63 7.31
C GLU A 41 20.73 -0.19 7.07
N SER A 42 21.66 0.75 6.90
CA SER A 42 21.33 2.12 6.58
C SER A 42 21.14 2.33 5.08
N PRO A 43 20.51 3.44 4.65
CA PRO A 43 20.39 3.77 3.23
C PRO A 43 21.77 3.97 2.60
N ARG A 44 22.69 4.72 3.24
CA ARG A 44 24.03 4.95 2.69
C ARG A 44 24.89 3.67 2.65
N GLY A 45 24.76 2.80 3.67
CA GLY A 45 25.44 1.51 3.68
C GLY A 45 24.95 0.58 2.57
N ARG A 46 23.64 0.57 2.29
CA ARG A 46 23.09 -0.16 1.13
C ARG A 46 23.59 0.43 -0.19
N LEU A 47 23.66 1.76 -0.33
CA LEU A 47 24.21 2.38 -1.54
C LEU A 47 25.68 1.99 -1.75
N ALA A 48 26.51 1.98 -0.70
CA ALA A 48 27.90 1.53 -0.78
C ALA A 48 28.01 0.06 -1.20
N LEU A 49 27.15 -0.81 -0.64
CA LEU A 49 27.07 -2.21 -1.05
C LEU A 49 26.70 -2.35 -2.54
N LEU A 50 25.70 -1.61 -3.00
CA LEU A 50 25.26 -1.62 -4.39
C LEU A 50 26.34 -1.10 -5.35
N GLN A 51 27.08 -0.07 -4.95
CA GLN A 51 28.20 0.46 -5.71
C GLN A 51 29.30 -0.59 -5.88
N ALA A 52 29.69 -1.27 -4.80
CA ALA A 52 30.70 -2.34 -4.84
C ALA A 52 30.25 -3.55 -5.67
N LEU A 53 28.97 -3.92 -5.62
CA LEU A 53 28.39 -4.96 -6.47
C LEU A 53 28.39 -4.54 -7.95
N ALA A 54 27.99 -3.31 -8.26
CA ALA A 54 27.92 -2.80 -9.63
C ALA A 54 29.32 -2.63 -10.27
N ARG A 55 30.35 -2.33 -9.46
CA ARG A 55 31.77 -2.31 -9.88
C ARG A 55 32.41 -3.69 -9.96
N SER A 56 31.69 -4.75 -9.60
CA SER A 56 32.24 -6.11 -9.48
C SER A 56 33.40 -6.25 -8.48
N GLU A 57 33.50 -5.32 -7.51
CA GLU A 57 34.45 -5.39 -6.39
C GLU A 57 33.99 -6.42 -5.35
N LEU A 58 32.67 -6.60 -5.23
CA LEU A 58 32.05 -7.65 -4.44
C LEU A 58 31.28 -8.62 -5.34
N ARG A 59 31.33 -9.90 -4.99
CA ARG A 59 30.45 -10.91 -5.60
C ARG A 59 29.10 -10.90 -4.93
N GLN A 60 28.04 -11.00 -5.72
CA GLN A 60 26.69 -11.17 -5.20
C GLN A 60 26.56 -12.54 -4.51
N THR A 61 26.13 -12.53 -3.25
CA THR A 61 25.86 -13.73 -2.45
C THR A 61 24.43 -13.71 -1.90
N ASP A 62 24.03 -14.80 -1.27
CA ASP A 62 22.77 -14.93 -0.53
C ASP A 62 22.67 -13.86 0.57
N SER A 63 23.76 -13.67 1.32
CA SER A 63 23.83 -12.69 2.41
C SER A 63 23.69 -11.25 1.91
N THR A 64 24.35 -10.88 0.80
CA THR A 64 24.19 -9.52 0.23
C THR A 64 22.78 -9.30 -0.31
N SER A 65 22.18 -10.34 -0.89
CA SER A 65 20.81 -10.28 -1.42
C SER A 65 19.78 -10.16 -0.29
N GLU A 66 19.96 -10.92 0.80
CA GLU A 66 19.11 -10.85 1.98
C GLU A 66 19.16 -9.45 2.61
N LEU A 67 20.35 -8.88 2.74
CA LEU A 67 20.50 -7.53 3.29
C LEU A 67 19.78 -6.44 2.46
N LEU A 68 19.83 -6.56 1.13
CA LEU A 68 19.06 -5.66 0.24
C LEU A 68 17.56 -5.91 0.36
N ALA A 69 17.14 -7.15 0.63
CA ALA A 69 15.74 -7.52 0.85
C ALA A 69 15.18 -6.97 2.17
N HIS A 70 16.02 -6.68 3.18
CA HIS A 70 15.57 -6.04 4.43
C HIS A 70 15.00 -4.63 4.20
N CYS A 71 15.43 -3.94 3.14
CA CYS A 71 14.93 -2.60 2.86
C CYS A 71 13.41 -2.59 2.66
N LEU A 72 12.72 -1.73 3.41
CA LEU A 72 11.26 -1.60 3.36
C LEU A 72 10.75 -0.81 2.13
N LEU A 73 11.67 -0.23 1.33
CA LEU A 73 11.35 0.68 0.22
C LEU A 73 10.40 1.83 0.61
N CYS A 74 10.47 2.29 1.85
CA CYS A 74 9.63 3.39 2.36
C CYS A 74 10.05 4.78 1.84
N ARG A 75 11.23 4.88 1.21
CA ARG A 75 11.81 6.09 0.59
C ARG A 75 11.93 7.31 1.51
N SER A 76 11.86 7.11 2.83
CA SER A 76 12.10 8.17 3.82
C SER A 76 13.50 8.78 3.69
N CYS A 77 14.46 7.99 3.22
CA CYS A 77 15.81 8.44 2.95
C CYS A 77 15.91 9.45 1.81
N GLU A 78 15.05 9.38 0.79
CA GLU A 78 15.07 10.31 -0.34
C GLU A 78 14.56 11.69 0.07
N LYS A 79 13.45 11.72 0.82
CA LYS A 79 12.87 12.96 1.36
C LYS A 79 13.87 13.78 2.18
N HIS A 80 14.80 13.11 2.86
CA HIS A 80 15.81 13.74 3.72
C HIS A 80 17.21 13.77 3.08
N CYS A 81 17.34 13.44 1.79
CA CYS A 81 18.62 13.44 1.09
C CYS A 81 18.87 14.79 0.41
N PRO A 82 19.88 15.58 0.82
CA PRO A 82 20.20 16.84 0.14
C PRO A 82 20.76 16.64 -1.27
N SER A 83 21.26 15.43 -1.58
CA SER A 83 21.82 15.08 -2.88
C SER A 83 20.79 14.46 -3.83
N SER A 84 19.52 14.38 -3.42
CA SER A 84 18.41 13.82 -4.22
C SER A 84 18.77 12.47 -4.88
N VAL A 85 19.38 11.57 -4.09
CA VAL A 85 19.70 10.21 -4.54
C VAL A 85 18.38 9.47 -4.83
N PRO A 86 18.17 8.91 -6.04
CA PRO A 86 16.96 8.18 -6.39
C PRO A 86 16.98 6.76 -5.80
N PHE A 87 16.96 6.66 -4.47
CA PHE A 87 17.22 5.43 -3.73
C PHE A 87 16.28 4.28 -4.10
N GLY A 88 14.98 4.54 -4.24
CA GLY A 88 13.95 3.59 -4.61
C GLY A 88 14.19 2.98 -5.98
N GLU A 89 14.45 3.82 -6.99
CA GLU A 89 14.75 3.35 -8.34
C GLU A 89 16.04 2.51 -8.38
N ILE A 90 17.08 2.92 -7.65
CA ILE A 90 18.33 2.15 -7.52
C ILE A 90 18.06 0.80 -6.85
N MET A 91 17.27 0.77 -5.78
CA MET A 91 16.95 -0.48 -5.07
C MET A 91 16.11 -1.43 -5.93
N ASP A 92 15.09 -0.94 -6.63
CA ASP A 92 14.28 -1.76 -7.54
C ASP A 92 15.13 -2.31 -8.70
N ALA A 93 16.00 -1.47 -9.28
CA ALA A 93 16.99 -1.90 -10.29
C ALA A 93 17.91 -3.01 -9.74
N SER A 94 18.40 -2.85 -8.52
CA SER A 94 19.30 -3.81 -7.88
C SER A 94 18.62 -5.14 -7.55
N ARG A 95 17.35 -5.10 -7.11
CA ARG A 95 16.55 -6.32 -6.85
C ARG A 95 16.23 -7.06 -8.13
N ARG A 96 15.95 -6.35 -9.23
CA ARG A 96 15.82 -6.94 -10.57
C ARG A 96 17.08 -7.71 -10.97
N GLN A 97 18.26 -7.10 -10.82
CA GLN A 97 19.53 -7.75 -11.14
C GLN A 97 19.76 -9.02 -10.31
N THR A 98 19.40 -8.96 -9.03
CA THR A 98 19.51 -10.08 -8.08
C THR A 98 18.67 -11.30 -8.48
N LEU A 99 17.46 -11.08 -9.01
CA LEU A 99 16.63 -12.18 -9.52
C LEU A 99 17.10 -12.71 -10.88
N GLN A 100 17.72 -11.89 -11.72
CA GLN A 100 18.29 -12.36 -12.99
C GLN A 100 19.49 -13.30 -12.77
N THR A 101 20.29 -13.06 -11.73
CA THR A 101 21.45 -13.90 -11.37
C THR A 101 21.07 -15.18 -10.62
N LYS A 102 19.87 -15.24 -10.04
CA LYS A 102 19.28 -16.44 -9.44
C LYS A 102 17.92 -16.74 -10.05
N PRO A 103 17.83 -17.55 -11.12
CA PRO A 103 16.55 -18.09 -11.56
C PRO A 103 16.01 -18.99 -10.45
N GLN A 104 15.19 -18.42 -9.57
CA GLN A 104 14.40 -19.21 -8.64
C GLN A 104 13.35 -19.93 -9.47
N THR A 105 13.45 -21.25 -9.61
CA THR A 105 12.31 -22.06 -10.02
C THR A 105 11.22 -21.78 -8.99
N PRO A 106 10.15 -21.03 -9.34
CA PRO A 106 9.20 -20.66 -8.32
C PRO A 106 8.50 -21.95 -7.88
N GLY A 107 8.64 -22.28 -6.59
CA GLY A 107 7.90 -23.38 -5.99
C GLY A 107 6.41 -23.28 -6.31
N LEU A 108 5.68 -24.39 -6.29
CA LEU A 108 4.28 -24.43 -6.70
C LEU A 108 3.41 -23.36 -6.00
N SER A 109 3.66 -23.14 -4.70
CA SER A 109 3.02 -22.09 -3.89
C SER A 109 3.28 -20.67 -4.42
N ARG A 110 4.49 -20.42 -4.93
CA ARG A 110 4.94 -19.13 -5.48
C ARG A 110 4.33 -18.83 -6.85
N LYS A 111 4.15 -19.85 -7.70
CA LYS A 111 3.38 -19.74 -8.96
C LYS A 111 1.90 -19.52 -8.68
N LEU A 112 1.35 -20.19 -7.67
CA LEU A 112 -0.04 -20.02 -7.26
C LEU A 112 -0.29 -18.58 -6.78
N ALA A 113 0.61 -18.02 -5.95
CA ALA A 113 0.50 -16.63 -5.48
C ALA A 113 0.57 -15.60 -6.64
N GLU A 114 1.45 -15.80 -7.62
CA GLU A 114 1.51 -14.95 -8.82
C GLU A 114 0.23 -15.05 -9.66
N PHE A 115 -0.28 -16.27 -9.87
CA PHE A 115 -1.56 -16.50 -10.54
C PHE A 115 -2.72 -15.82 -9.77
N ALA A 116 -2.63 -15.79 -8.44
CA ALA A 116 -3.57 -15.12 -7.52
C ALA A 116 -3.61 -13.62 -7.75
N LEU A 117 -2.43 -13.01 -7.78
CA LEU A 117 -2.28 -11.58 -8.01
C LEU A 117 -2.70 -11.16 -9.43
N ARG A 118 -2.48 -12.02 -10.44
CA ARG A 118 -2.92 -11.79 -11.83
C ARG A 118 -4.43 -11.91 -12.01
N ARG A 119 -5.10 -12.68 -11.17
CA ARG A 119 -6.52 -13.00 -11.30
C ARG A 119 -7.18 -13.06 -9.91
N PRO A 120 -7.29 -11.96 -9.16
CA PRO A 120 -7.88 -11.99 -7.81
C PRO A 120 -9.30 -12.58 -7.78
N GLU A 121 -9.99 -12.60 -8.93
CA GLU A 121 -11.28 -13.25 -9.16
C GLU A 121 -11.34 -14.77 -8.84
N TRP A 122 -10.24 -15.53 -8.92
CA TRP A 122 -10.27 -16.95 -8.53
C TRP A 122 -10.02 -17.15 -7.03
N LEU A 123 -9.23 -16.28 -6.40
CA LEU A 123 -9.14 -16.24 -4.93
C LEU A 123 -10.52 -15.94 -4.33
N ARG A 124 -11.29 -15.04 -4.97
CA ARG A 124 -12.72 -14.84 -4.73
C ARG A 124 -13.47 -16.18 -4.67
N ARG A 125 -13.42 -16.97 -5.76
CA ARG A 125 -14.15 -18.24 -5.88
C ARG A 125 -13.76 -19.30 -4.85
N LEU A 126 -12.52 -19.27 -4.33
CA LEU A 126 -12.06 -20.17 -3.26
C LEU A 126 -12.43 -19.70 -1.85
N GLY A 127 -12.84 -18.44 -1.66
CA GLY A 127 -13.32 -17.94 -0.35
C GLY A 127 -14.64 -18.57 0.11
N TYR A 128 -15.41 -19.14 -0.83
CA TYR A 128 -16.70 -19.79 -0.57
C TYR A 128 -16.58 -21.06 0.29
N PRO A 129 -15.74 -22.06 -0.05
CA PRO A 129 -15.56 -23.22 0.81
C PRO A 129 -14.85 -22.90 2.14
N ALA A 130 -13.99 -21.87 2.23
CA ALA A 130 -13.28 -21.55 3.46
C ALA A 130 -14.18 -20.90 4.53
N SER A 131 -15.09 -20.01 4.13
CA SER A 131 -16.09 -19.42 5.03
C SER A 131 -17.16 -20.43 5.45
N MET A 132 -17.57 -21.31 4.54
CA MET A 132 -18.51 -22.40 4.81
C MET A 132 -17.90 -23.50 5.69
N LEU A 133 -16.63 -23.85 5.50
CA LEU A 133 -15.89 -24.79 6.36
C LEU A 133 -15.71 -24.21 7.77
N ARG A 134 -15.49 -22.89 7.91
CA ARG A 134 -15.46 -22.20 9.21
C ARG A 134 -16.82 -22.22 9.93
N MET A 135 -17.92 -22.25 9.20
CA MET A 135 -19.28 -22.38 9.72
C MET A 135 -19.64 -23.82 10.14
N LEU A 136 -19.02 -24.83 9.50
CA LEU A 136 -19.26 -26.26 9.74
C LEU A 136 -18.35 -26.87 10.82
N LEU A 137 -17.32 -26.16 11.28
CA LEU A 137 -16.45 -26.64 12.37
C LEU A 137 -17.19 -26.56 13.72
N PRO A 138 -17.31 -27.68 14.49
CA PRO A 138 -18.04 -27.70 15.75
C PRO A 138 -17.34 -26.83 16.80
N GLY A 139 -18.07 -25.84 17.33
CA GLY A 139 -17.52 -24.82 18.23
C GLY A 139 -17.26 -23.54 17.46
N GLY A 140 -18.32 -22.76 17.24
CA GLY A 140 -18.25 -21.46 16.59
C GLY A 140 -17.07 -20.64 17.12
N ILE A 141 -16.07 -20.45 16.26
CA ILE A 141 -14.93 -19.57 16.51
C ILE A 141 -15.45 -18.14 16.44
N LYS A 142 -16.18 -17.74 17.48
CA LYS A 142 -16.40 -16.34 17.86
C LYS A 142 -15.02 -15.75 18.10
N ASN A 143 -14.47 -15.01 17.13
CA ASN A 143 -13.31 -14.13 17.24
C ASN A 143 -12.11 -14.57 18.09
N LYS A 144 -11.96 -15.87 18.42
CA LYS A 144 -10.83 -16.33 19.22
C LYS A 144 -9.61 -16.32 18.31
N PRO A 145 -8.53 -15.65 18.72
CA PRO A 145 -7.31 -15.60 17.93
C PRO A 145 -6.89 -17.05 17.65
N ILE A 146 -6.75 -17.41 16.37
CA ILE A 146 -6.02 -18.62 16.01
C ILE A 146 -4.57 -18.33 16.40
N ALA A 147 -4.25 -18.59 17.67
CA ALA A 147 -2.93 -18.46 18.27
C ALA A 147 -2.02 -19.63 17.84
N ASN A 148 -2.19 -20.14 16.62
CA ASN A 148 -1.26 -21.11 16.05
C ASN A 148 -0.10 -20.35 15.43
N ASN A 149 0.98 -20.21 16.21
CA ASN A 149 2.28 -19.73 15.77
C ASN A 149 2.92 -20.56 14.65
N THR A 150 2.31 -21.68 14.25
CA THR A 150 2.84 -22.59 13.23
C THR A 150 2.72 -22.06 11.80
N ILE A 151 1.79 -21.13 11.51
CA ILE A 151 1.68 -20.50 10.18
C ILE A 151 1.44 -18.98 10.33
N PRO A 152 2.49 -18.14 10.27
CA PRO A 152 2.42 -16.69 10.49
C PRO A 152 1.37 -15.96 9.62
N SER A 153 1.12 -16.44 8.40
CA SER A 153 0.16 -15.83 7.47
C SER A 153 -1.31 -15.96 7.92
N LEU A 154 -1.66 -16.96 8.74
CA LEU A 154 -3.03 -17.12 9.25
C LEU A 154 -3.45 -16.01 10.22
N ARG A 155 -2.48 -15.28 10.82
CA ARG A 155 -2.73 -14.15 11.72
C ARG A 155 -3.40 -12.96 11.03
N TYR A 156 -3.18 -12.84 9.73
CA TYR A 156 -3.68 -11.75 8.89
C TYR A 156 -4.91 -12.13 8.07
N LEU A 157 -5.48 -13.33 8.26
CA LEU A 157 -6.71 -13.72 7.58
C LEU A 157 -7.89 -12.93 8.17
N PRO A 158 -8.47 -11.97 7.45
CA PRO A 158 -9.73 -11.41 7.87
C PRO A 158 -10.82 -12.48 7.75
N SER A 159 -11.98 -12.22 8.36
CA SER A 159 -13.20 -12.88 7.90
C SER A 159 -13.37 -12.52 6.42
N VAL A 160 -13.19 -13.49 5.52
CA VAL A 160 -13.45 -13.30 4.10
C VAL A 160 -14.89 -12.82 3.97
N GLN A 161 -15.08 -11.56 3.60
CA GLN A 161 -16.41 -10.98 3.42
C GLN A 161 -17.04 -11.56 2.16
N ALA A 162 -18.35 -11.84 2.24
CA ALA A 162 -19.12 -12.31 1.08
C ALA A 162 -19.03 -11.27 -0.05
N HIS A 163 -18.91 -11.76 -1.27
CA HIS A 163 -18.55 -10.96 -2.45
C HIS A 163 -19.54 -9.86 -2.81
N SER A 164 -19.02 -8.65 -3.07
CA SER A 164 -19.61 -7.71 -4.03
C SER A 164 -19.01 -7.97 -5.42
N ALA A 165 -19.85 -8.30 -6.40
CA ALA A 165 -19.46 -8.19 -7.80
C ALA A 165 -19.72 -6.74 -8.22
N TRP A 166 -18.66 -5.96 -8.44
CA TRP A 166 -18.83 -4.56 -8.82
C TRP A 166 -19.30 -4.44 -10.27
N ARG A 167 -20.29 -3.56 -10.50
CA ARG A 167 -20.78 -3.21 -11.84
C ARG A 167 -19.75 -2.36 -12.56
N THR A 168 -19.83 -2.32 -13.90
CA THR A 168 -18.95 -1.45 -14.70
C THR A 168 -19.22 0.04 -14.45
N ILE A 169 -20.46 0.40 -14.12
CA ILE A 169 -20.90 1.80 -13.96
C ILE A 169 -21.80 1.91 -12.72
N TYR A 170 -21.53 2.91 -11.90
CA TYR A 170 -22.37 3.37 -10.81
C TYR A 170 -22.71 4.84 -11.03
N PRO A 171 -24.00 5.18 -11.27
CA PRO A 171 -24.39 6.54 -11.61
C PRO A 171 -24.28 7.48 -10.40
N ALA A 172 -23.98 8.75 -10.68
CA ALA A 172 -24.02 9.83 -9.70
C ALA A 172 -25.38 9.93 -8.98
N THR A 173 -25.36 10.41 -7.74
CA THR A 173 -26.56 10.75 -6.97
C THR A 173 -26.81 12.25 -7.04
N GLY A 174 -27.97 12.65 -7.57
CA GLY A 174 -28.31 14.05 -7.82
C GLY A 174 -27.69 14.56 -9.13
N ASP A 175 -27.25 15.82 -9.14
CA ASP A 175 -26.69 16.44 -10.34
C ASP A 175 -25.34 15.82 -10.73
N LYS A 176 -25.25 15.38 -11.99
CA LYS A 176 -24.02 14.80 -12.55
C LYS A 176 -23.00 15.91 -12.81
N ARG A 177 -21.85 15.81 -12.15
CA ARG A 177 -20.72 16.75 -12.24
C ARG A 177 -19.59 16.26 -13.13
N GLY A 178 -19.46 14.95 -13.27
CA GLY A 178 -18.37 14.37 -14.03
C GLY A 178 -18.36 12.85 -13.95
N GLN A 179 -17.25 12.28 -14.41
CA GLN A 179 -17.03 10.84 -14.40
C GLN A 179 -15.61 10.54 -13.95
N VAL A 180 -15.47 9.54 -13.08
CA VAL A 180 -14.17 9.07 -12.60
C VAL A 180 -14.05 7.57 -12.78
N SER A 181 -12.83 7.10 -13.06
CA SER A 181 -12.53 5.67 -13.04
C SER A 181 -11.96 5.29 -11.67
N LEU A 182 -12.46 4.22 -11.06
CA LEU A 182 -11.99 3.75 -9.76
C LEU A 182 -11.03 2.57 -9.92
N PHE A 183 -9.80 2.76 -9.46
CA PHE A 183 -8.80 1.71 -9.29
C PHE A 183 -9.01 1.01 -7.94
N LEU A 184 -9.48 -0.24 -7.99
CA LEU A 184 -9.87 -1.00 -6.81
C LEU A 184 -8.66 -1.52 -6.03
N GLY A 185 -7.56 -1.83 -6.72
CA GLY A 185 -6.40 -2.52 -6.14
C GLY A 185 -6.66 -4.00 -5.82
N CYS A 186 -5.62 -4.82 -5.75
CA CYS A 186 -5.78 -6.27 -5.55
C CYS A 186 -6.14 -6.67 -4.11
N VAL A 187 -5.60 -5.95 -3.11
CA VAL A 187 -5.80 -6.26 -1.70
C VAL A 187 -7.21 -5.91 -1.26
N ALA A 188 -7.68 -4.68 -1.53
CA ALA A 188 -9.03 -4.25 -1.14
C ALA A 188 -10.12 -5.11 -1.80
N ARG A 189 -9.97 -5.46 -3.08
CA ARG A 189 -10.88 -6.41 -3.78
C ARG A 189 -11.06 -7.75 -3.08
N THR A 190 -10.05 -8.19 -2.32
CA THR A 190 -10.04 -9.51 -1.70
C THR A 190 -10.39 -9.43 -0.22
N LEU A 191 -9.98 -8.36 0.48
CA LEU A 191 -9.97 -8.30 1.94
C LEU A 191 -10.73 -7.09 2.52
N ASP A 192 -11.09 -6.11 1.70
CA ASP A 192 -11.72 -4.86 2.14
C ASP A 192 -12.73 -4.35 1.10
N ALA A 193 -13.78 -5.13 0.88
CA ALA A 193 -14.87 -4.78 -0.02
C ALA A 193 -15.63 -3.53 0.47
N ARG A 194 -15.74 -3.37 1.79
CA ARG A 194 -16.35 -2.21 2.44
C ARG A 194 -15.74 -0.89 1.94
N THR A 195 -14.41 -0.74 1.99
CA THR A 195 -13.76 0.50 1.53
C THR A 195 -14.08 0.81 0.07
N ILE A 196 -14.21 -0.21 -0.79
CA ILE A 196 -14.61 -0.02 -2.19
C ILE A 196 -16.05 0.49 -2.28
N ASP A 197 -16.98 -0.16 -1.58
CA ASP A 197 -18.40 0.21 -1.61
C ASP A 197 -18.62 1.62 -1.04
N ASP A 198 -17.92 1.97 0.05
CA ASP A 198 -17.93 3.29 0.67
C ASP A 198 -17.35 4.36 -0.27
N ALA A 199 -16.29 4.04 -1.03
CA ALA A 199 -15.71 4.94 -2.02
C ALA A 199 -16.66 5.20 -3.19
N ILE A 200 -17.29 4.15 -3.73
CA ILE A 200 -18.30 4.29 -4.78
C ILE A 200 -19.43 5.20 -4.29
N ARG A 201 -19.94 4.91 -3.08
CA ARG A 201 -21.02 5.70 -2.48
C ARG A 201 -20.61 7.15 -2.28
N LEU A 202 -19.42 7.41 -1.74
CA LEU A 202 -18.92 8.76 -1.50
C LEU A 202 -18.79 9.54 -2.82
N LEU A 203 -18.19 8.95 -3.85
CA LEU A 203 -18.04 9.57 -5.16
C LEU A 203 -19.39 9.84 -5.83
N ASN A 204 -20.34 8.90 -5.75
CA ASN A 204 -21.70 9.10 -6.27
C ASN A 204 -22.43 10.23 -5.52
N LEU A 205 -22.30 10.28 -4.19
CA LEU A 205 -22.81 11.38 -3.36
C LEU A 205 -22.10 12.71 -3.68
N GLN A 206 -20.89 12.70 -4.22
CA GLN A 206 -20.22 13.91 -4.70
C GLN A 206 -20.59 14.29 -6.14
N GLY A 207 -21.53 13.56 -6.77
CA GLY A 207 -22.06 13.87 -8.10
C GLY A 207 -21.26 13.24 -9.25
N PHE A 208 -20.39 12.26 -8.99
CA PHE A 208 -19.60 11.59 -10.02
C PHE A 208 -20.20 10.25 -10.43
N ASP A 209 -20.27 10.01 -11.74
CA ASP A 209 -20.40 8.65 -12.26
C ASP A 209 -19.09 7.88 -11.99
N VAL A 210 -19.18 6.72 -11.38
CA VAL A 210 -18.02 5.88 -11.09
C VAL A 210 -17.95 4.73 -12.09
N LEU A 211 -16.88 4.72 -12.87
CA LEU A 211 -16.53 3.64 -13.79
C LEU A 211 -15.55 2.66 -13.14
N ILE A 212 -15.80 1.38 -13.31
CA ILE A 212 -14.93 0.30 -12.82
C ILE A 212 -14.60 -0.62 -13.99
N PRO A 213 -13.46 -0.39 -14.68
CA PRO A 213 -13.02 -1.27 -15.74
C PRO A 213 -12.78 -2.70 -15.22
N SER A 214 -13.43 -3.69 -15.81
CA SER A 214 -13.29 -5.10 -15.40
C SER A 214 -11.91 -5.70 -15.71
N GLN A 215 -11.16 -5.05 -16.60
CA GLN A 215 -9.84 -5.50 -17.07
C GLN A 215 -8.69 -5.03 -16.18
N GLN A 216 -8.96 -4.22 -15.15
CA GLN A 216 -7.92 -3.73 -14.23
C GLN A 216 -7.23 -4.87 -13.47
N ALA A 217 -5.91 -4.74 -13.35
CA ALA A 217 -5.03 -5.71 -12.69
C ALA A 217 -4.49 -5.16 -11.36
N CYS A 218 -3.63 -5.93 -10.70
CA CYS A 218 -2.78 -5.41 -9.62
C CYS A 218 -1.92 -4.24 -10.13
N CYS A 219 -1.56 -3.28 -9.27
CA CYS A 219 -0.67 -2.16 -9.63
C CYS A 219 0.77 -2.60 -9.97
N GLY A 220 1.17 -3.82 -9.60
CA GLY A 220 2.51 -4.35 -9.88
C GLY A 220 3.57 -4.00 -8.84
N ALA A 221 3.29 -3.11 -7.88
CA ALA A 221 4.24 -2.68 -6.84
C ALA A 221 4.95 -3.84 -6.12
N LEU A 222 4.20 -4.85 -5.65
CA LEU A 222 4.80 -6.02 -4.97
C LEU A 222 5.72 -6.82 -5.88
N SER A 223 5.34 -7.02 -7.15
CA SER A 223 6.16 -7.73 -8.12
C SER A 223 7.44 -6.94 -8.41
N LEU A 224 7.33 -5.62 -8.56
CA LEU A 224 8.47 -4.73 -8.76
C LEU A 224 9.45 -4.80 -7.59
N HIS A 225 8.96 -4.63 -6.36
CA HIS A 225 9.76 -4.64 -5.15
C HIS A 225 10.41 -5.99 -4.84
N GLU A 226 9.87 -7.09 -5.36
CA GLU A 226 10.49 -8.42 -5.30
C GLU A 226 11.49 -8.67 -6.43
N GLY A 227 11.67 -7.72 -7.36
CA GLY A 227 12.55 -7.83 -8.52
C GLY A 227 11.92 -8.55 -9.72
N ARG A 228 10.64 -8.93 -9.66
CA ARG A 228 9.89 -9.62 -10.74
C ARG A 228 9.42 -8.60 -11.77
N TYR A 229 10.39 -8.00 -12.44
CA TYR A 229 10.19 -6.83 -13.29
C TYR A 229 9.23 -7.12 -14.46
N GLU A 230 9.39 -8.26 -15.13
CA GLU A 230 8.58 -8.63 -16.29
C GLU A 230 7.10 -8.81 -15.91
N VAL A 231 6.82 -9.40 -14.74
CA VAL A 231 5.46 -9.51 -14.20
C VAL A 231 4.88 -8.13 -13.88
N ALA A 232 5.68 -7.25 -13.27
CA ALA A 232 5.25 -5.87 -13.01
C ALA A 232 4.90 -5.13 -14.31
N LEU A 233 5.73 -5.22 -15.35
CA LEU A 233 5.46 -4.59 -16.65
C LEU A 233 4.17 -5.12 -17.31
N GLU A 234 3.89 -6.42 -17.23
CA GLU A 234 2.64 -7.00 -17.73
C GLU A 234 1.41 -6.41 -17.01
N LEU A 235 1.48 -6.29 -15.68
CA LEU A 235 0.41 -5.69 -14.86
C LEU A 235 0.23 -4.20 -15.17
N MET A 236 1.33 -3.45 -15.32
CA MET A 236 1.33 -2.04 -15.70
C MET A 236 0.68 -1.83 -17.08
N ARG A 237 1.04 -2.64 -18.08
CA ARG A 237 0.44 -2.59 -19.42
C ARG A 237 -1.04 -2.94 -19.41
N ALA A 238 -1.46 -3.92 -18.61
CA ALA A 238 -2.87 -4.26 -18.46
C ALA A 238 -3.67 -3.07 -17.86
N ASN A 239 -3.11 -2.39 -16.87
CA ASN A 239 -3.72 -1.18 -16.29
C ASN A 239 -3.71 0.00 -17.27
N ARG A 240 -2.64 0.19 -18.05
CA ARG A 240 -2.63 1.14 -19.17
C ARG A 240 -3.77 0.85 -20.15
N SER A 241 -4.00 -0.41 -20.52
CA SER A 241 -5.13 -0.75 -21.40
C SER A 241 -6.50 -0.54 -20.74
N ALA A 242 -6.60 -0.69 -19.42
CA ALA A 242 -7.86 -0.53 -18.69
C ALA A 242 -8.23 0.93 -18.37
N PHE A 243 -7.24 1.80 -18.18
CA PHE A 243 -7.42 3.18 -17.72
C PHE A 243 -6.79 4.24 -18.62
N GLY A 244 -6.01 3.84 -19.62
CA GLY A 244 -5.43 4.75 -20.61
C GLY A 244 -6.46 5.14 -21.68
N GLY A 245 -6.32 6.36 -22.21
CA GLY A 245 -7.21 6.91 -23.23
C GLY A 245 -7.67 8.35 -22.94
N GLU A 246 -8.15 9.04 -23.97
CA GLU A 246 -8.50 10.47 -23.90
C GLU A 246 -9.75 10.76 -23.05
N HIS A 247 -10.66 9.79 -22.92
CA HIS A 247 -11.98 10.01 -22.29
C HIS A 247 -12.00 9.90 -20.76
N ILE A 248 -10.90 9.50 -20.12
CA ILE A 248 -10.84 9.37 -18.66
C ILE A 248 -10.24 10.65 -18.08
N GLU A 249 -11.01 11.36 -17.26
CA GLU A 249 -10.59 12.62 -16.61
C GLU A 249 -9.70 12.36 -15.40
N SER A 250 -10.09 11.42 -14.53
CA SER A 250 -9.32 11.03 -13.35
C SER A 250 -9.46 9.53 -13.05
N VAL A 251 -8.36 8.93 -12.59
CA VAL A 251 -8.29 7.57 -12.07
C VAL A 251 -8.08 7.64 -10.56
N VAL A 252 -9.16 7.47 -9.82
CA VAL A 252 -9.15 7.57 -8.36
C VAL A 252 -8.71 6.23 -7.75
N HIS A 253 -7.82 6.27 -6.75
CA HIS A 253 -7.39 5.10 -5.99
C HIS A 253 -7.50 5.32 -4.48
N MET A 254 -7.63 4.23 -3.72
CA MET A 254 -7.79 4.25 -2.25
C MET A 254 -6.60 3.64 -1.50
N SER A 255 -5.56 3.25 -2.25
CA SER A 255 -4.35 2.66 -1.67
C SER A 255 -3.15 3.48 -2.09
N THR A 256 -2.52 4.15 -1.13
CA THR A 256 -1.34 4.97 -1.39
C THR A 256 -0.15 4.16 -1.86
N GLY A 257 -0.04 2.87 -1.48
CA GLY A 257 0.94 1.96 -2.05
C GLY A 257 0.70 1.68 -3.54
N CYS A 258 -0.57 1.62 -3.97
CA CYS A 258 -0.90 1.51 -5.39
C CYS A 258 -0.67 2.83 -6.12
N GLY A 259 -1.07 3.96 -5.52
CA GLY A 259 -0.87 5.30 -6.08
C GLY A 259 0.59 5.61 -6.36
N ALA A 260 1.48 5.34 -5.39
CA ALA A 260 2.92 5.52 -5.58
C ALA A 260 3.45 4.76 -6.81
N SER A 261 3.00 3.52 -7.01
CA SER A 261 3.41 2.72 -8.18
C SER A 261 2.74 3.20 -9.47
N LEU A 262 1.46 3.55 -9.43
CA LEU A 262 0.71 4.06 -10.59
C LEU A 262 1.31 5.35 -11.15
N ASN A 263 1.75 6.26 -10.27
CA ASN A 263 2.41 7.52 -10.64
C ASN A 263 3.78 7.32 -11.33
N GLU A 264 4.37 6.14 -11.22
CA GLU A 264 5.71 5.82 -11.70
C GLU A 264 5.71 4.91 -12.93
N TYR A 265 4.54 4.63 -13.50
CA TYR A 265 4.45 3.73 -14.66
C TYR A 265 5.30 4.22 -15.84
N THR A 266 5.36 5.53 -16.09
CA THR A 266 6.16 6.10 -17.18
C THR A 266 7.66 5.81 -17.05
N LEU A 267 8.17 5.66 -15.82
CA LEU A 267 9.57 5.28 -15.57
C LEU A 267 9.90 3.87 -16.09
N HIS A 268 8.91 2.98 -16.04
CA HIS A 268 9.04 1.55 -16.33
C HIS A 268 8.58 1.14 -17.72
N ILE A 269 7.40 1.59 -18.16
CA ILE A 269 6.81 1.23 -19.46
C ILE A 269 6.92 2.33 -20.51
N GLY A 270 7.46 3.51 -20.16
CA GLY A 270 7.59 4.65 -21.08
C GLY A 270 6.25 5.33 -21.28
N ASP A 271 5.60 5.05 -22.41
CA ASP A 271 4.25 5.55 -22.69
C ASP A 271 3.20 4.71 -21.95
N ASP A 272 2.58 5.31 -20.95
CA ASP A 272 1.49 4.74 -20.16
C ASP A 272 0.10 5.28 -20.56
N GLY A 273 -0.01 5.97 -21.70
CA GLY A 273 -1.26 6.55 -22.19
C GLY A 273 -1.77 7.72 -21.35
N GLY A 274 -0.88 8.40 -20.61
CA GLY A 274 -1.22 9.51 -19.71
C GLY A 274 -1.83 9.06 -18.39
N LEU A 275 -1.75 7.77 -18.06
CA LEU A 275 -2.33 7.22 -16.83
C LEU A 275 -1.73 7.87 -15.58
N SER A 276 -0.39 7.93 -15.48
CA SER A 276 0.32 8.48 -14.31
C SER A 276 -0.08 9.93 -14.00
N GLU A 277 -0.44 10.72 -15.01
CA GLU A 277 -0.86 12.12 -14.87
C GLU A 277 -2.31 12.27 -14.39
N LYS A 278 -3.13 11.23 -14.56
CA LYS A 278 -4.56 11.21 -14.24
C LYS A 278 -4.87 10.53 -12.91
N VAL A 279 -3.88 9.91 -12.28
CA VAL A 279 -4.05 9.17 -11.03
C VAL A 279 -4.25 10.16 -9.88
N SER A 280 -5.26 9.91 -9.04
CA SER A 280 -5.58 10.78 -7.91
C SER A 280 -5.90 9.95 -6.67
N GLU A 281 -5.32 10.33 -5.54
CA GLU A 281 -5.64 9.71 -4.25
C GLU A 281 -7.03 10.19 -3.81
N ILE A 282 -7.89 9.25 -3.37
CA ILE A 282 -9.31 9.53 -3.14
C ILE A 282 -9.57 10.62 -2.10
N CYS A 283 -8.76 10.72 -1.05
CA CYS A 283 -8.94 11.76 -0.04
C CYS A 283 -8.65 13.14 -0.63
N ALA A 284 -7.57 13.27 -1.40
CA ALA A 284 -7.22 14.52 -2.08
C ALA A 284 -8.27 14.89 -3.14
N PHE A 285 -8.71 13.91 -3.94
CA PHE A 285 -9.72 14.12 -4.98
C PHE A 285 -11.04 14.60 -4.37
N VAL A 286 -11.56 13.89 -3.36
CA VAL A 286 -12.85 14.21 -2.75
C VAL A 286 -12.79 15.52 -1.96
N ASP A 287 -11.69 15.80 -1.25
CA ASP A 287 -11.49 17.07 -0.53
C ASP A 287 -11.59 18.27 -1.49
N GLN A 288 -10.90 18.20 -2.63
CA GLN A 288 -10.93 19.27 -3.65
C GLN A 288 -12.30 19.43 -4.32
N GLN A 289 -13.06 18.35 -4.43
CA GLN A 289 -14.35 18.31 -5.13
C GLN A 289 -15.55 18.38 -4.18
N TRP A 290 -15.32 18.65 -2.89
CA TRP A 290 -16.34 18.54 -1.87
C TRP A 290 -17.53 19.47 -2.11
N ILE A 291 -18.72 18.89 -2.25
CA ILE A 291 -19.99 19.59 -2.11
C ILE A 291 -20.50 19.37 -0.71
N ASN A 292 -20.89 20.47 -0.07
CA ASN A 292 -21.42 20.42 1.28
C ASN A 292 -22.66 19.52 1.33
N ARG A 293 -22.56 18.43 2.08
CA ARG A 293 -23.66 17.50 2.33
C ARG A 293 -24.08 17.62 3.80
N PRO A 294 -25.38 17.56 4.11
CA PRO A 294 -25.82 17.55 5.50
C PRO A 294 -25.28 16.30 6.18
N PHE A 295 -24.61 16.48 7.32
CA PHE A 295 -24.23 15.39 8.21
C PHE A 295 -25.33 15.16 9.24
N ALA A 296 -25.46 13.91 9.69
CA ALA A 296 -26.48 13.43 10.61
C ALA A 296 -26.65 14.28 11.85
N THR A 297 -25.52 14.56 12.49
CA THR A 297 -25.34 15.22 13.77
C THR A 297 -23.83 15.39 13.95
N ALA A 298 -23.40 16.37 14.75
CA ALA A 298 -22.02 16.40 15.20
C ALA A 298 -21.77 15.15 16.06
N THR A 299 -20.73 14.37 15.76
CA THR A 299 -20.27 13.30 16.66
C THR A 299 -19.28 13.85 17.69
N ASP A 300 -18.88 13.04 18.67
CA ASP A 300 -17.66 13.26 19.43
C ASP A 300 -16.77 12.04 19.21
N ARG A 301 -16.27 11.90 17.98
CA ARG A 301 -15.46 10.73 17.56
C ARG A 301 -13.99 11.11 17.49
N HIS A 302 -13.16 10.39 18.23
CA HIS A 302 -11.70 10.50 18.15
C HIS A 302 -11.14 9.50 17.15
N ILE A 303 -10.54 10.02 16.08
CA ILE A 303 -9.88 9.23 15.04
C ILE A 303 -8.37 9.49 15.10
N MET A 304 -7.60 8.41 15.28
CA MET A 304 -6.14 8.48 15.13
C MET A 304 -5.75 8.14 13.69
N LEU A 305 -5.21 9.11 12.95
CA LEU A 305 -4.81 8.95 11.57
C LEU A 305 -3.35 8.48 11.46
N HIS A 306 -3.15 7.28 10.92
CA HIS A 306 -1.83 6.80 10.51
C HIS A 306 -1.51 7.26 9.09
N CYS A 307 -0.45 8.07 8.93
CA CYS A 307 0.05 8.48 7.63
C CYS A 307 1.10 7.47 7.11
N PRO A 308 0.74 6.61 6.12
CA PRO A 308 1.65 5.58 5.63
C PRO A 308 2.85 6.21 4.90
N CYS A 309 3.98 5.50 4.90
CA CYS A 309 5.19 5.97 4.21
C CYS A 309 4.99 6.22 2.70
N SER A 310 4.13 5.43 2.05
CA SER A 310 3.75 5.60 0.65
C SER A 310 3.02 6.91 0.36
N LEU A 311 2.40 7.52 1.38
CA LEU A 311 1.78 8.84 1.29
C LEU A 311 2.80 9.93 1.62
N ARG A 312 3.42 9.86 2.82
CA ARG A 312 4.25 10.95 3.37
C ARG A 312 5.57 11.20 2.64
N ASN A 313 6.09 10.20 1.93
CA ASN A 313 7.36 10.25 1.21
C ASN A 313 7.17 10.20 -0.32
N GLY A 314 5.94 10.02 -0.79
CA GLY A 314 5.62 10.04 -2.21
C GLY A 314 5.32 11.46 -2.72
N SER A 315 4.82 11.54 -3.95
CA SER A 315 4.38 12.80 -4.59
C SER A 315 2.95 13.22 -4.26
N MET A 316 2.27 12.48 -3.38
CA MET A 316 0.88 12.74 -2.99
C MET A 316 0.79 13.73 -1.82
N ASP A 317 -0.39 14.32 -1.61
CA ASP A 317 -0.66 15.26 -0.51
C ASP A 317 -0.90 14.51 0.82
N PRO A 318 0.00 14.62 1.82
CA PRO A 318 -0.13 13.91 3.09
C PRO A 318 -1.21 14.49 4.01
N GLU A 319 -1.65 15.73 3.80
CA GLU A 319 -2.66 16.41 4.64
C GLU A 319 -4.08 16.17 4.15
N ALA A 320 -4.25 15.66 2.92
CA ALA A 320 -5.55 15.42 2.32
C ALA A 320 -6.50 14.56 3.17
N PRO A 321 -6.05 13.46 3.84
CA PRO A 321 -6.95 12.70 4.70
C PRO A 321 -7.44 13.48 5.93
N VAL A 322 -6.61 14.37 6.49
CA VAL A 322 -6.99 15.22 7.62
C VAL A 322 -8.06 16.22 7.18
N ARG A 323 -7.83 16.90 6.05
CA ARG A 323 -8.80 17.87 5.49
C ARG A 323 -10.11 17.19 5.09
N LEU A 324 -10.04 16.01 4.47
CA LEU A 324 -11.23 15.25 4.12
C LEU A 324 -12.08 14.94 5.36
N LEU A 325 -11.46 14.43 6.43
CA LEU A 325 -12.17 14.11 7.67
C LEU A 325 -12.71 15.36 8.38
N ALA A 326 -12.07 16.52 8.21
CA ALA A 326 -12.52 17.78 8.79
C ALA A 326 -13.84 18.30 8.21
N HIS A 327 -14.28 17.82 7.04
CA HIS A 327 -15.62 18.12 6.53
C HIS A 327 -16.73 17.58 7.45
N ALA A 328 -16.47 16.49 8.18
CA ALA A 328 -17.43 15.91 9.12
C ALA A 328 -17.39 16.62 10.48
N PRO A 329 -18.48 17.28 10.91
CA PRO A 329 -18.53 17.96 12.19
C PRO A 329 -18.43 16.96 13.34
N GLY A 330 -17.59 17.29 14.32
CA GLY A 330 -17.47 16.49 15.56
C GLY A 330 -16.47 15.33 15.49
N ILE A 331 -15.78 15.15 14.35
CA ILE A 331 -14.63 14.25 14.29
C ILE A 331 -13.39 14.99 14.76
N ARG A 332 -12.80 14.53 15.87
CA ARG A 332 -11.48 14.95 16.33
C ARG A 332 -10.42 14.03 15.74
N VAL A 333 -9.55 14.57 14.89
CA VAL A 333 -8.43 13.82 14.29
C VAL A 333 -7.13 14.11 15.05
N THR A 334 -6.42 13.08 15.49
CA THR A 334 -5.02 13.19 15.95
C THR A 334 -4.12 12.32 15.09
N GLN A 335 -2.83 12.65 15.01
CA GLN A 335 -1.88 11.89 14.22
C GLN A 335 -1.33 10.71 15.01
N LEU A 336 -1.31 9.53 14.37
CA LEU A 336 -0.60 8.36 14.86
C LEU A 336 0.84 8.39 14.30
N ASP A 337 1.76 8.91 15.11
CA ASP A 337 3.18 8.99 14.78
C ASP A 337 4.05 8.76 16.03
N SER A 338 4.73 7.62 16.04
CA SER A 338 5.62 7.20 17.14
C SER A 338 7.10 7.41 16.78
N GLY A 339 7.44 8.51 16.11
CA GLY A 339 8.82 8.88 15.73
C GLY A 339 9.11 8.70 14.24
N TYR A 340 9.47 7.48 13.81
CA TYR A 340 9.65 7.17 12.37
C TYR A 340 8.37 6.69 11.68
N GLY A 341 7.27 6.56 12.43
CA GLY A 341 5.91 6.30 11.93
C GLY A 341 5.77 5.08 11.02
N CYS A 342 6.59 4.03 11.18
CA CYS A 342 6.55 2.87 10.29
C CYS A 342 5.59 1.83 10.84
N CYS A 343 4.58 1.42 10.04
CA CYS A 343 3.71 0.33 10.43
C CYS A 343 4.42 -1.04 10.39
N GLY A 344 5.54 -1.20 9.68
CA GLY A 344 6.27 -2.47 9.58
C GLY A 344 5.76 -3.44 8.50
N ALA A 345 4.62 -3.14 7.85
CA ALA A 345 4.01 -4.01 6.85
C ALA A 345 4.86 -4.19 5.57
N ALA A 346 5.27 -3.07 4.97
CA ALA A 346 6.14 -2.95 3.79
C ALA A 346 5.94 -4.06 2.73
N GLY A 347 4.71 -4.18 2.22
CA GLY A 347 4.35 -5.22 1.26
C GLY A 347 4.34 -6.61 1.90
N THR A 348 5.30 -7.45 1.54
CA THR A 348 5.42 -8.83 2.07
C THR A 348 6.31 -8.91 3.31
N HIS A 349 6.90 -7.80 3.77
CA HIS A 349 7.82 -7.79 4.93
C HIS A 349 7.19 -8.33 6.22
N MET A 350 5.93 -8.01 6.51
CA MET A 350 5.21 -8.59 7.67
C MET A 350 5.06 -10.12 7.63
N LEU A 351 5.22 -10.72 6.46
CA LEU A 351 5.17 -12.18 6.26
C LEU A 351 6.58 -12.78 6.24
N SER A 352 7.53 -12.13 5.60
CA SER A 352 8.90 -12.64 5.44
C SER A 352 9.79 -12.37 6.66
N ARG A 353 9.53 -11.29 7.41
CA ARG A 353 10.27 -10.90 8.63
C ARG A 353 9.30 -10.44 9.74
N PRO A 354 8.46 -11.36 10.26
CA PRO A 354 7.39 -11.01 11.19
C PRO A 354 7.89 -10.37 12.49
N GLU A 355 9.02 -10.82 13.04
CA GLU A 355 9.58 -10.27 14.29
C GLU A 355 10.00 -8.80 14.13
N ALA A 356 10.73 -8.48 13.05
CA ALA A 356 11.09 -7.11 12.73
C ALA A 356 9.85 -6.24 12.45
N ALA A 357 8.87 -6.77 11.71
CA ALA A 357 7.62 -6.06 11.42
C ALA A 357 6.77 -5.78 12.67
N VAL A 358 6.74 -6.70 13.64
CA VAL A 358 6.09 -6.50 14.94
C VAL A 358 6.83 -5.42 15.73
N THR A 359 8.16 -5.52 15.82
CA THR A 359 8.99 -4.55 16.55
C THR A 359 8.82 -3.13 15.99
N LEU A 360 8.76 -2.98 14.66
CA LEU A 360 8.49 -1.69 14.01
C LEU A 360 7.11 -1.12 14.36
N ARG A 361 6.10 -2.00 14.46
CA ARG A 361 4.72 -1.62 14.72
C ARG A 361 4.48 -1.27 16.20
N SER A 362 5.18 -1.89 17.14
CA SER A 362 4.88 -1.80 18.59
C SER A 362 4.71 -0.36 19.10
N PRO A 363 5.58 0.61 18.77
CA PRO A 363 5.44 1.97 19.27
C PRO A 363 4.12 2.66 18.83
N LEU A 364 3.57 2.29 17.67
CA LEU A 364 2.26 2.77 17.24
C LEU A 364 1.13 2.13 18.05
N ILE A 365 1.23 0.84 18.38
CA ILE A 365 0.25 0.16 19.22
C ILE A 365 0.25 0.75 20.64
N ASP A 366 1.44 1.03 21.19
CA ASP A 366 1.58 1.65 22.51
C ASP A 366 0.92 3.03 22.56
N GLN A 367 1.09 3.83 21.51
CA GLN A 367 0.42 5.13 21.39
C GLN A 367 -1.11 4.98 21.32
N ILE A 368 -1.63 4.04 20.52
CA ILE A 368 -3.08 3.76 20.42
C ILE A 368 -3.64 3.30 21.78
N MET A 369 -2.90 2.48 22.52
CA MET A 369 -3.29 2.02 23.85
C MET A 369 -3.37 3.16 24.87
N ALA A 370 -2.47 4.13 24.76
CA ALA A 370 -2.43 5.29 25.64
C ALA A 370 -3.60 6.26 25.35
N GLU A 371 -3.88 6.51 24.07
CA GLU A 371 -4.89 7.50 23.63
C GLU A 371 -6.32 6.94 23.55
N LYS A 372 -6.48 5.63 23.29
CA LYS A 372 -7.76 4.92 23.17
C LYS A 372 -8.77 5.60 22.23
N PRO A 373 -8.42 5.79 20.94
CA PRO A 373 -9.33 6.36 19.96
C PRO A 373 -10.53 5.44 19.67
N ASP A 374 -11.59 6.01 19.12
CA ASP A 374 -12.75 5.25 18.62
C ASP A 374 -12.39 4.43 17.37
N ALA A 375 -11.45 4.92 16.56
CA ALA A 375 -10.91 4.18 15.41
C ALA A 375 -9.51 4.70 15.03
N VAL A 376 -8.77 3.84 14.33
CA VAL A 376 -7.56 4.25 13.61
C VAL A 376 -7.90 4.36 12.13
N ALA A 377 -7.43 5.40 11.45
CA ALA A 377 -7.62 5.58 10.01
C ALA A 377 -6.31 5.45 9.23
N THR A 378 -6.31 4.83 8.05
CA THR A 378 -5.15 4.79 7.14
C THR A 378 -5.57 4.56 5.68
N THR A 379 -4.81 5.13 4.76
CA THR A 379 -4.98 4.99 3.29
C THR A 379 -4.08 3.93 2.68
N ASN A 380 -3.54 3.01 3.50
CA ASN A 380 -2.72 1.90 3.03
C ASN A 380 -3.23 0.56 3.58
N PRO A 381 -3.70 -0.36 2.73
CA PRO A 381 -4.30 -1.61 3.19
C PRO A 381 -3.28 -2.54 3.88
N GLY A 382 -2.00 -2.48 3.51
CA GLY A 382 -0.95 -3.24 4.20
C GLY A 382 -0.76 -2.76 5.64
N CYS A 383 -0.73 -1.45 5.85
CA CYS A 383 -0.72 -0.90 7.21
C CYS A 383 -2.03 -1.18 7.95
N ALA A 384 -3.19 -1.11 7.30
CA ALA A 384 -4.48 -1.43 7.92
C ALA A 384 -4.51 -2.86 8.46
N LEU A 385 -4.15 -3.84 7.63
CA LEU A 385 -4.08 -5.25 8.01
C LEU A 385 -3.11 -5.49 9.16
N HIS A 386 -1.92 -4.92 9.08
CA HIS A 386 -0.88 -5.13 10.08
C HIS A 386 -1.22 -4.42 11.39
N LEU A 387 -1.76 -3.20 11.37
CA LEU A 387 -2.22 -2.52 12.59
C LEU A 387 -3.40 -3.24 13.23
N SER A 388 -4.37 -3.70 12.44
CA SER A 388 -5.53 -4.48 12.93
C SER A 388 -5.09 -5.74 13.66
N GLU A 389 -4.09 -6.46 13.12
CA GLU A 389 -3.53 -7.64 13.77
C GLU A 389 -2.85 -7.29 15.09
N GLY A 390 -2.09 -6.18 15.14
CA GLY A 390 -1.43 -5.71 16.35
C GLY A 390 -2.41 -5.32 17.46
N LEU A 391 -3.49 -4.61 17.12
CA LEU A 391 -4.53 -4.23 18.07
C LEU A 391 -5.25 -5.46 18.63
N ARG A 392 -5.60 -6.42 17.77
CA ARG A 392 -6.20 -7.70 18.18
C ARG A 392 -5.25 -8.49 19.08
N ALA A 393 -3.95 -8.51 18.78
CA ALA A 393 -2.94 -9.17 19.61
C ALA A 393 -2.79 -8.50 20.99
N ALA A 394 -3.00 -7.19 21.08
CA ALA A 394 -3.04 -6.43 22.33
C ALA A 394 -4.39 -6.53 23.07
N GLY A 395 -5.36 -7.28 22.53
CA GLY A 395 -6.70 -7.44 23.13
C GLY A 395 -7.61 -6.22 22.98
N LEU A 396 -7.34 -5.35 22.01
CA LEU A 396 -8.15 -4.16 21.73
C LEU A 396 -9.12 -4.43 20.58
N GLU A 397 -10.35 -3.95 20.73
CA GLU A 397 -11.39 -3.98 19.70
C GLU A 397 -11.54 -2.63 18.99
N ILE A 398 -10.42 -1.94 18.73
CA ILE A 398 -10.39 -0.67 18.00
C ILE A 398 -10.34 -0.97 16.49
N PRO A 399 -11.31 -0.52 15.69
CA PRO A 399 -11.31 -0.75 14.25
C PRO A 399 -10.25 0.08 13.54
N VAL A 400 -9.62 -0.51 12.51
CA VAL A 400 -8.77 0.22 11.56
C VAL A 400 -9.53 0.38 10.25
N LEU A 401 -9.78 1.63 9.85
CA LEU A 401 -10.66 1.99 8.75
C LEU A 401 -9.93 2.82 7.69
N HIS A 402 -10.50 2.88 6.48
CA HIS A 402 -10.12 3.90 5.51
C HIS A 402 -10.81 5.24 5.88
N PRO A 403 -10.17 6.42 5.68
CA PRO A 403 -10.81 7.72 5.95
C PRO A 403 -12.18 7.90 5.27
N VAL A 404 -12.33 7.38 4.04
CA VAL A 404 -13.61 7.35 3.30
C VAL A 404 -14.70 6.60 4.07
N SER A 405 -14.40 5.43 4.63
CA SER A 405 -15.37 4.66 5.43
C SER A 405 -15.76 5.39 6.72
N VAL A 406 -14.80 6.09 7.36
CA VAL A 406 -15.10 6.94 8.52
C VAL A 406 -16.11 8.03 8.14
N LEU A 407 -15.91 8.65 6.98
CA LEU A 407 -16.78 9.72 6.48
C LEU A 407 -18.16 9.21 6.08
N ILE A 408 -18.23 8.06 5.40
CA ILE A 408 -19.50 7.40 5.06
C ILE A 408 -20.27 7.02 6.31
N ASP A 409 -19.65 6.39 7.32
CA ASP A 409 -20.31 6.07 8.59
C ASP A 409 -20.98 7.29 9.23
N GLN A 410 -20.38 8.47 9.07
CA GLN A 410 -20.93 9.72 9.58
C GLN A 410 -22.07 10.28 8.73
N LEU A 411 -22.00 10.12 7.41
CA LEU A 411 -23.07 10.50 6.50
C LEU A 411 -24.29 9.58 6.65
N LEU A 412 -24.12 8.28 6.83
CA LEU A 412 -25.25 7.34 6.83
C LEU A 412 -26.10 7.37 8.10
N LYS A 413 -25.48 7.71 9.23
CA LYS A 413 -26.24 7.98 10.46
C LYS A 413 -27.25 9.13 10.32
N SER A 414 -27.25 9.87 9.20
CA SER A 414 -28.17 10.98 8.92
C SER A 414 -29.46 10.54 8.23
N GLU A 415 -29.44 9.36 7.63
CA GLU A 415 -30.56 8.84 6.83
C GLU A 415 -31.48 7.91 7.64
N GLU A 416 -31.04 7.47 8.82
CA GLU A 416 -31.84 6.76 9.84
C GLU A 416 -32.38 7.75 10.88
#